data_AF-A0A0B7BN73-F1
#
_entry.id   AF-A0A0B7BN73-F1
#
_cell.length_a   1.000
_cell.length_b   1.000
_cell.length_c   1.000
_cell.angle_alpha   90.00
_cell.angle_beta   90.00
_cell.angle_gamma   90.00
#
_symmetry.space_group_name_H-M   'P 1'
#
loop_
_entity.id
_entity.type
_entity.pdbx_description
1 polymer ?
#
loop_
_entity_poly.entity_id
_entity_poly.type
_entity_poly.pdbx_seq_one_letter_code
_entity_poly.pdbx_strand_id
1 'polypeptide(L)'
;MQKISSVFGFLYDVHSLQNKTSKEIMEHFLNLEKALQHGDSKDIDAVDLSSELKAISRRVARCTSPHDVLNFILKNNLTDSVPNTVIALRILLTLPVSVASGERSFSKLKLIKTYLRTSMLQERLVGLATLSIEHDIAKVIELMELVSTFAKAKARKIKF
;
A
#
# COMPACT_ATOMS: atom_id res chain seq x y z
N MET A 1 -12.10 -11.21 -1.41
CA MET A 1 -10.71 -11.67 -1.57
C MET A 1 -10.50 -12.48 -2.86
N GLN A 2 -11.35 -13.48 -3.16
CA GLN A 2 -11.24 -14.30 -4.39
C GLN A 2 -11.23 -13.48 -5.71
N LYS A 3 -12.06 -12.42 -5.82
CA LYS A 3 -12.07 -11.52 -6.99
C LYS A 3 -10.78 -10.71 -7.20
N ILE A 4 -10.07 -10.36 -6.13
CA ILE A 4 -8.80 -9.62 -6.23
C ILE A 4 -7.68 -10.57 -6.65
N SER A 5 -7.67 -11.79 -6.08
CA SER A 5 -6.74 -12.84 -6.48
C SER A 5 -6.92 -13.25 -7.94
N SER A 6 -8.13 -13.20 -8.51
CA SER A 6 -8.35 -13.51 -9.93
C SER A 6 -7.82 -12.43 -10.87
N VAL A 7 -7.80 -11.17 -10.44
CA VAL A 7 -7.35 -10.03 -11.26
C VAL A 7 -5.85 -9.80 -11.12
N PHE A 8 -5.30 -9.83 -9.90
CA PHE A 8 -3.90 -9.52 -9.63
C PHE A 8 -3.02 -10.75 -9.40
N GLY A 9 -3.61 -11.95 -9.36
CA GLY A 9 -2.91 -13.20 -9.01
C GLY A 9 -1.71 -13.52 -9.88
N PHE A 10 -1.74 -13.16 -11.16
CA PHE A 10 -0.64 -13.43 -12.09
C PHE A 10 0.62 -12.63 -11.75
N LEU A 11 0.50 -11.46 -11.12
CA LEU A 11 1.64 -10.62 -10.75
C LEU A 11 2.45 -11.20 -9.58
N TYR A 12 1.91 -12.16 -8.82
CA TYR A 12 2.64 -12.84 -7.74
C TYR A 12 3.72 -13.80 -8.26
N ASP A 13 3.57 -14.31 -9.48
CA ASP A 13 4.54 -15.20 -10.10
C ASP A 13 4.83 -14.76 -11.54
N VAL A 14 5.68 -13.74 -11.66
CA VAL A 14 6.16 -13.19 -12.94
C VAL A 14 6.86 -14.26 -13.80
N HIS A 15 7.38 -15.33 -13.18
CA HIS A 15 8.05 -16.44 -13.89
C HIS A 15 7.06 -17.44 -14.46
N SER A 16 5.92 -17.68 -13.80
CA SER A 16 4.84 -18.49 -14.39
C SER A 16 4.30 -17.92 -15.70
N LEU A 17 4.38 -16.60 -15.89
CA LEU A 17 3.99 -15.94 -17.15
C LEU A 17 4.91 -16.27 -18.33
N GLN A 18 6.14 -16.75 -18.09
CA GLN A 18 7.03 -17.17 -19.19
C GLN A 18 6.62 -18.52 -19.79
N ASN A 19 5.85 -19.33 -19.05
CA ASN A 19 5.46 -20.69 -19.45
C ASN A 19 4.04 -20.78 -20.01
N LYS A 20 3.26 -19.70 -19.98
CA LYS A 20 1.88 -19.65 -20.49
C LYS A 20 1.82 -19.22 -21.95
N THR A 21 0.74 -19.58 -22.64
CA THR A 21 0.56 -19.17 -24.04
C THR A 21 0.32 -17.66 -24.13
N SER A 22 0.77 -17.04 -25.21
CA SER A 22 0.64 -15.59 -25.45
C SER A 22 -0.81 -15.10 -25.43
N LYS A 23 -1.79 -15.96 -25.75
CA LYS A 23 -3.23 -15.64 -25.67
C LYS A 23 -3.74 -15.54 -24.23
N GLU A 24 -3.43 -16.53 -23.38
CA GLU A 24 -3.85 -16.54 -21.97
C GLU A 24 -3.26 -15.37 -21.18
N ILE A 25 -2.02 -15.00 -21.50
CA ILE A 25 -1.33 -13.86 -20.89
C ILE A 25 -2.05 -12.55 -21.22
N MET A 26 -2.41 -12.35 -22.49
CA MET A 26 -3.11 -11.14 -22.91
C MET A 26 -4.52 -11.06 -22.32
N GLU A 27 -5.19 -12.19 -22.11
CA GLU A 27 -6.49 -12.21 -21.44
C GLU A 27 -6.38 -11.72 -19.98
N HIS A 28 -5.35 -12.12 -19.25
CA HIS A 28 -5.10 -11.62 -17.90
C HIS A 28 -4.81 -10.11 -17.87
N PHE A 29 -4.02 -9.60 -18.82
CA PHE A 29 -3.72 -8.16 -18.90
C PHE A 29 -4.95 -7.33 -19.28
N LEU A 30 -5.77 -7.80 -20.24
CA LEU A 30 -7.02 -7.14 -20.61
C LEU A 30 -8.03 -7.14 -19.47
N ASN A 31 -8.06 -8.22 -18.68
CA ASN A 31 -8.91 -8.28 -17.48
C ASN A 31 -8.43 -7.28 -16.41
N LEU A 32 -7.12 -7.07 -16.26
CA LEU A 32 -6.57 -6.04 -15.37
C LEU A 32 -6.89 -4.62 -15.86
N GLU A 33 -6.69 -4.32 -17.15
CA GLU A 33 -7.05 -3.04 -17.75
C GLU A 33 -8.53 -2.72 -17.53
N LYS A 34 -9.42 -3.66 -17.82
CA LYS A 34 -10.87 -3.50 -17.56
C LYS A 34 -11.20 -3.28 -16.09
N ALA A 35 -10.48 -3.94 -15.18
CA ALA A 35 -10.69 -3.77 -13.74
C ALA A 35 -10.22 -2.40 -13.22
N LEU A 36 -9.28 -1.77 -13.93
CA LEU A 36 -8.71 -0.45 -13.63
C LEU A 36 -9.18 0.63 -14.61
N GLN A 37 -10.27 0.37 -15.33
CA GLN A 37 -10.90 1.33 -16.22
C GLN A 37 -12.09 1.98 -15.50
N HIS A 38 -12.17 3.31 -15.57
CA HIS A 38 -13.33 4.07 -15.14
C HIS A 38 -13.78 5.00 -16.26
N GLY A 39 -14.93 4.67 -16.88
CA GLY A 39 -15.41 5.37 -18.08
C GLY A 39 -14.42 5.22 -19.24
N ASP A 40 -14.00 6.34 -19.81
CA ASP A 40 -13.01 6.39 -20.90
C ASP A 40 -11.56 6.46 -20.42
N SER A 41 -11.34 6.59 -19.10
CA SER A 41 -10.00 6.63 -18.50
C SER A 41 -9.56 5.24 -18.06
N LYS A 42 -8.31 4.90 -18.37
CA LYS A 42 -7.65 3.66 -17.96
C LYS A 42 -6.34 3.96 -17.27
N ASP A 43 -6.13 3.35 -16.11
CA ASP A 43 -4.88 3.54 -15.33
C ASP A 43 -3.69 2.79 -15.94
N ILE A 44 -3.96 1.75 -16.75
CA ILE A 44 -2.97 0.84 -17.31
C ILE A 44 -3.38 0.43 -18.73
N ASP A 45 -2.40 0.32 -19.63
CA ASP A 45 -2.56 -0.30 -20.95
C ASP A 45 -2.03 -1.73 -20.98
N ALA A 46 -2.87 -2.69 -21.41
CA ALA A 46 -2.51 -4.11 -21.42
C ALA A 46 -1.37 -4.46 -22.38
N VAL A 47 -1.27 -3.76 -23.52
CA VAL A 47 -0.25 -4.04 -24.54
C VAL A 47 1.10 -3.54 -24.03
N ASP A 48 1.13 -2.31 -23.52
CA ASP A 48 2.34 -1.73 -22.95
C ASP A 48 2.82 -2.55 -21.75
N LEU A 49 1.92 -2.87 -20.80
CA LEU A 49 2.23 -3.70 -19.64
C LEU A 49 2.87 -5.05 -20.02
N SER A 50 2.35 -5.72 -21.06
CA SER A 50 2.91 -6.99 -21.55
C SER A 50 4.35 -6.82 -22.08
N SER A 51 4.61 -5.73 -22.81
CA SER A 51 5.93 -5.43 -23.35
C SER A 51 6.94 -5.06 -22.26
N GLU A 52 6.51 -4.25 -21.29
CA GLU A 52 7.30 -3.81 -20.14
C GLU A 52 7.67 -4.98 -19.23
N LEU A 53 6.69 -5.83 -18.89
CA LEU A 53 6.91 -6.99 -18.02
C LEU A 53 7.87 -8.00 -18.67
N LYS A 54 7.77 -8.21 -19.99
CA LYS A 54 8.75 -9.00 -20.74
C LYS A 54 10.15 -8.38 -20.68
N ALA A 55 10.28 -7.07 -20.80
CA ALA A 55 11.57 -6.39 -20.69
C ALA A 55 12.18 -6.54 -19.28
N ILE A 56 11.38 -6.42 -18.22
CA ILE A 56 11.82 -6.57 -16.82
C ILE A 56 12.16 -8.02 -16.52
N SER A 57 11.35 -8.98 -16.95
CA SER A 57 11.57 -10.41 -16.65
C SER A 57 12.89 -10.97 -17.20
N ARG A 58 13.47 -10.34 -18.24
CA ARG A 58 14.82 -10.68 -18.72
C ARG A 58 15.94 -10.16 -17.82
N ARG A 59 15.66 -9.15 -16.99
CA ARG A 59 16.64 -8.44 -16.15
C ARG A 59 16.57 -8.85 -14.67
N VAL A 60 15.55 -9.62 -14.28
CA VAL A 60 15.28 -10.00 -12.89
C VAL A 60 15.44 -11.51 -12.70
N ALA A 61 15.95 -11.92 -11.53
CA ALA A 61 16.20 -13.32 -11.19
C ALA A 61 14.92 -14.16 -11.11
N ARG A 62 15.07 -15.50 -11.22
CA ARG A 62 13.99 -16.47 -11.46
C ARG A 62 12.93 -16.68 -10.35
N CYS A 63 13.00 -15.97 -9.23
CA CYS A 63 12.03 -16.08 -8.12
C CYS A 63 12.03 -14.80 -7.25
N THR A 64 11.66 -13.65 -7.80
CA THR A 64 11.60 -12.39 -7.03
C THR A 64 10.18 -12.06 -6.63
N SER A 65 9.99 -11.65 -5.36
CA SER A 65 8.68 -11.17 -4.91
C SER A 65 8.28 -9.90 -5.67
N PRO A 66 6.97 -9.59 -5.79
CA PRO A 66 6.53 -8.35 -6.43
C PRO A 66 7.14 -7.09 -5.80
N HIS A 67 7.43 -7.15 -4.50
CA HIS A 67 8.14 -6.09 -3.77
C HIS A 67 9.59 -5.93 -4.23
N ASP A 68 10.30 -7.05 -4.44
CA ASP A 68 11.68 -7.03 -4.92
C ASP A 68 11.77 -6.52 -6.36
N VAL A 69 10.80 -6.88 -7.21
CA VAL A 69 10.69 -6.36 -8.58
C VAL A 69 10.51 -4.84 -8.56
N LEU A 70 9.62 -4.33 -7.72
CA LEU A 70 9.40 -2.88 -7.59
C LEU A 70 10.66 -2.17 -7.07
N ASN A 71 11.33 -2.73 -6.05
CA ASN A 71 12.58 -2.18 -5.53
C ASN A 71 13.69 -2.19 -6.58
N PHE A 72 13.76 -3.22 -7.42
CA PHE A 72 14.71 -3.29 -8.52
C PHE A 72 14.46 -2.17 -9.54
N ILE A 73 13.21 -1.95 -9.94
CA ILE A 73 12.84 -0.87 -10.88
C ILE A 73 13.23 0.49 -10.31
N LEU A 74 12.95 0.73 -9.03
CA LEU A 74 13.27 1.99 -8.35
C LEU A 74 14.78 2.21 -8.23
N LYS A 75 15.55 1.20 -7.82
CA LYS A 75 17.01 1.31 -7.68
C LYS A 75 17.73 1.58 -9.01
N ASN A 76 17.15 1.15 -10.12
CA ASN A 76 17.73 1.31 -11.45
C ASN A 76 17.14 2.51 -12.23
N ASN A 77 16.31 3.36 -11.59
CA ASN A 77 15.63 4.50 -12.22
C ASN A 77 14.86 4.13 -13.50
N LEU A 78 14.19 2.97 -13.50
CA LEU A 78 13.45 2.48 -14.66
C LEU A 78 11.97 2.88 -14.66
N THR A 79 11.53 3.71 -13.72
CA THR A 79 10.12 4.07 -13.52
C THR A 79 9.48 4.64 -14.78
N ASP A 80 10.20 5.46 -15.52
CA ASP A 80 9.69 6.14 -16.71
C ASP A 80 9.69 5.23 -17.93
N SER A 81 10.50 4.16 -17.91
CA SER A 81 10.58 3.17 -18.97
C SER A 81 9.53 2.07 -18.83
N VAL A 82 8.99 1.85 -17.64
CA VAL A 82 7.99 0.80 -17.35
C VAL A 82 6.84 1.32 -16.46
N PRO A 83 6.15 2.41 -16.86
CA PRO A 83 5.16 3.06 -16.02
C PRO A 83 3.97 2.16 -15.68
N ASN A 84 3.47 1.37 -16.64
CA ASN A 84 2.31 0.49 -16.44
C ASN A 84 2.63 -0.60 -15.41
N THR A 85 3.83 -1.17 -15.48
CA THR A 85 4.28 -2.20 -14.54
C THR A 85 4.44 -1.64 -13.13
N VAL A 86 4.96 -0.42 -13.00
CA VAL A 86 5.08 0.25 -11.70
C VAL A 86 3.70 0.49 -11.08
N ILE A 87 2.73 0.97 -11.86
CA ILE A 87 1.36 1.20 -11.39
C ILE A 87 0.73 -0.12 -10.96
N ALA A 88 0.82 -1.18 -11.79
CA ALA A 88 0.30 -2.51 -11.48
C ALA A 88 0.87 -3.07 -10.16
N LEU A 89 2.19 -2.98 -9.98
CA LEU A 89 2.87 -3.46 -8.77
C LEU A 89 2.52 -2.63 -7.53
N ARG A 90 2.40 -1.30 -7.66
CA ARG A 90 1.98 -0.42 -6.56
C ARG A 90 0.56 -0.75 -6.11
N ILE A 91 -0.37 -0.91 -7.04
CA ILE A 91 -1.75 -1.30 -6.71
C ILE A 91 -1.73 -2.67 -6.04
N LEU A 92 -1.02 -3.66 -6.60
CA LEU A 92 -0.90 -4.98 -5.97
C LEU A 92 -0.39 -4.94 -4.53
N LEU A 93 0.68 -4.20 -4.26
CA LEU A 93 1.33 -4.16 -2.94
C LEU A 93 0.55 -3.35 -1.90
N THR A 94 -0.35 -2.46 -2.35
CA THR A 94 -1.23 -1.67 -1.48
C THR A 94 -2.56 -2.37 -1.21
N LEU A 95 -2.92 -3.36 -2.01
CA LEU A 95 -4.12 -4.16 -1.78
C LEU A 95 -3.98 -4.98 -0.48
N PRO A 96 -4.99 -4.99 0.39
CA PRO A 96 -4.98 -5.82 1.58
C PRO A 96 -5.11 -7.30 1.18
N VAL A 97 -3.97 -7.97 1.07
CA VAL A 97 -3.88 -9.41 0.73
C VAL A 97 -4.49 -10.30 1.82
N SER A 98 -4.50 -9.81 3.07
CA SER A 98 -5.14 -10.47 4.20
C SER A 98 -5.93 -9.51 5.07
N VAL A 99 -7.00 -10.01 5.68
CA VAL A 99 -7.75 -9.29 6.73
C VAL A 99 -6.93 -9.12 8.01
N ALA A 100 -5.84 -9.88 8.19
CA ALA A 100 -5.05 -9.91 9.42
C ALA A 100 -4.46 -8.54 9.81
N SER A 101 -4.13 -7.67 8.84
CA SER A 101 -3.68 -6.31 9.14
C SER A 101 -4.83 -5.46 9.71
N GLY A 102 -6.00 -5.53 9.08
CA GLY A 102 -7.22 -4.89 9.59
C GLY A 102 -7.62 -5.43 10.96
N GLU A 103 -7.61 -6.75 11.15
CA GLU A 103 -7.91 -7.40 12.43
C GLU A 103 -6.94 -7.00 13.54
N ARG A 104 -5.64 -6.89 13.24
CA ARG A 104 -4.65 -6.35 14.19
C ARG A 104 -4.96 -4.90 14.56
N SER A 105 -5.30 -4.06 13.59
CA SER A 105 -5.71 -2.66 13.85
C SER A 105 -6.99 -2.57 14.68
N PHE A 106 -8.00 -3.39 14.41
CA PHE A 106 -9.23 -3.45 15.20
C PHE A 106 -8.99 -4.02 16.61
N SER A 107 -8.08 -4.98 16.75
CA SER A 107 -7.66 -5.50 18.06
C SER A 107 -6.98 -4.41 18.89
N LYS A 108 -6.07 -3.63 18.30
CA LYS A 108 -5.46 -2.45 18.94
C LYS A 108 -6.50 -1.40 19.31
N LEU A 109 -7.44 -1.09 18.42
CA LEU A 109 -8.52 -0.16 18.69
C LEU A 109 -9.42 -0.64 19.85
N LYS A 110 -9.70 -1.94 19.91
CA LYS A 110 -10.43 -2.57 21.01
C LYS A 110 -9.65 -2.40 22.32
N LEU A 111 -8.34 -2.64 22.34
CA LEU A 111 -7.50 -2.40 23.51
C LEU A 111 -7.54 -0.93 23.96
N ILE A 112 -7.42 0.03 23.04
CA ILE A 112 -7.51 1.47 23.35
C ILE A 112 -8.87 1.80 24.00
N LYS A 113 -9.97 1.31 23.42
CA LYS A 113 -11.33 1.53 23.96
C LYS A 113 -11.55 0.87 25.31
N THR A 114 -11.14 -0.39 25.46
CA THR A 114 -11.36 -1.19 26.66
C THR A 114 -10.48 -0.76 27.82
N TYR A 115 -9.19 -0.50 27.58
CA TYR A 115 -8.24 -0.05 28.60
C TYR A 115 -8.66 1.29 29.22
N LEU A 116 -9.17 2.22 28.40
CA LEU A 116 -9.61 3.53 28.88
C LEU A 116 -11.01 3.52 29.52
N ARG A 117 -11.83 2.48 29.30
CA ARG A 117 -13.18 2.30 29.87
C ARG A 117 -14.01 3.60 29.92
N THR A 118 -13.95 4.44 28.88
CA THR A 118 -14.54 5.79 28.87
C THR A 118 -15.49 5.99 27.68
N SER A 119 -16.57 6.75 27.89
CA SER A 119 -17.32 7.44 26.83
C SER A 119 -16.44 8.55 26.22
N MET A 120 -15.48 8.16 25.40
CA MET A 120 -14.52 9.08 24.82
C MET A 120 -15.07 9.73 23.55
N LEU A 121 -14.87 11.04 23.42
CA LEU A 121 -15.18 11.77 22.19
C LEU A 121 -14.32 11.27 21.02
N GLN A 122 -14.88 11.33 19.81
CA GLN A 122 -14.25 10.81 18.60
C GLN A 122 -12.86 11.42 18.35
N GLU A 123 -12.67 12.71 18.65
CA GLU A 123 -11.39 13.39 18.46
C GLU A 123 -10.25 12.74 19.25
N ARG A 124 -10.49 12.43 20.54
CA ARG A 124 -9.48 11.79 21.38
C ARG A 124 -9.23 10.34 20.95
N LEU A 125 -10.25 9.66 20.39
CA LEU A 125 -10.08 8.31 19.84
C LEU A 125 -9.18 8.31 18.63
N VAL A 126 -9.43 9.22 17.69
CA VAL A 126 -8.61 9.37 16.49
C VAL A 126 -7.19 9.72 16.88
N GLY A 127 -6.97 10.67 17.80
CA GLY A 127 -5.63 11.04 18.26
C GLY A 127 -4.84 9.87 18.86
N LEU A 128 -5.47 9.06 19.72
CA LEU A 128 -4.82 7.89 20.31
C LEU A 128 -4.59 6.76 19.31
N ALA A 129 -5.52 6.56 18.37
CA ALA A 129 -5.34 5.61 17.28
C ALA A 129 -4.16 6.02 16.39
N THR A 130 -4.04 7.30 16.04
CA THR A 130 -2.90 7.83 15.27
C THR A 130 -1.58 7.61 15.99
N LEU A 131 -1.51 7.91 17.29
CA LEU A 131 -0.30 7.65 18.09
C LEU A 131 0.04 6.15 18.15
N SER A 132 -0.96 5.27 18.19
CA SER A 132 -0.73 3.82 18.18
C SER A 132 -0.31 3.28 16.81
N ILE A 133 -0.74 3.91 15.71
CA ILE A 133 -0.30 3.56 14.34
C ILE A 133 1.13 4.04 14.14
N GLU A 134 1.40 5.30 14.48
CA GLU A 134 2.70 5.96 14.35
C GLU A 134 3.57 5.79 15.60
N HIS A 135 3.50 4.62 16.24
CA HIS A 135 4.14 4.35 17.53
C HIS A 135 5.65 4.58 17.50
N ASP A 136 6.30 4.27 16.37
CA ASP A 136 7.75 4.45 16.23
C ASP A 136 8.15 5.93 16.19
N ILE A 137 7.35 6.78 15.54
CA ILE A 137 7.53 8.23 15.56
C ILE A 137 7.20 8.76 16.97
N ALA A 138 6.10 8.29 17.56
CA ALA A 138 5.66 8.72 18.88
C ALA A 138 6.70 8.46 19.99
N LYS A 139 7.49 7.39 19.88
CA LYS A 139 8.60 7.10 20.80
C LYS A 139 9.73 8.13 20.75
N VAL A 140 9.94 8.76 19.59
CA VAL A 140 11.00 9.75 19.39
C VAL A 140 10.60 11.10 19.98
N ILE A 141 9.30 11.35 20.19
CA ILE A 141 8.79 12.61 20.74
C ILE A 141 9.17 12.72 22.22
N GLU A 142 9.93 13.76 22.57
CA GLU A 142 10.29 14.04 23.95
C GLU A 142 9.09 14.63 24.72
N LEU A 143 8.50 13.80 25.59
CA LEU A 143 7.29 14.16 26.35
C LEU A 143 7.45 15.45 27.16
N MET A 144 8.63 15.68 27.75
CA MET A 144 8.88 16.87 28.58
C MET A 144 8.92 18.15 27.75
N GLU A 145 9.53 18.10 26.57
CA GLU A 145 9.52 19.22 25.63
C GLU A 145 8.10 19.50 25.14
N LEU A 146 7.33 18.45 24.83
CA LEU A 146 5.93 18.59 24.41
C LEU A 146 5.08 19.26 25.48
N VAL A 147 5.20 18.84 26.75
CA VAL A 147 4.47 19.43 27.88
C VAL A 147 4.83 20.91 28.06
N SER A 148 6.12 21.25 28.00
CA SER A 148 6.61 22.63 28.08
C SER A 148 6.05 23.49 26.95
N THR A 149 6.06 22.97 25.73
CA THR A 149 5.53 23.66 24.54
C THR A 149 4.03 23.89 24.64
N PHE A 150 3.28 22.87 25.07
CA PHE A 150 1.83 22.97 25.29
C PHE A 150 1.48 24.00 26.37
N ALA A 151 2.21 23.99 27.50
CA ALA A 151 2.02 24.95 28.59
C ALA A 151 2.26 26.40 28.11
N LYS A 152 3.35 26.64 27.37
CA LYS A 152 3.66 27.95 26.76
C LYS A 152 2.57 28.41 25.79
N ALA A 153 2.05 27.51 24.96
CA ALA A 153 0.98 27.82 24.00
C ALA A 153 -0.35 28.18 24.70
N LYS A 154 -0.68 27.49 25.81
CA LYS A 154 -1.90 27.75 26.59
C LYS A 154 -1.82 29.03 27.41
N ALA A 155 -0.65 29.35 27.97
CA ALA A 155 -0.41 30.58 28.72
C ALA A 155 -0.66 31.85 27.89
N ARG A 156 -0.39 31.81 26.57
CA ARG A 156 -0.63 32.93 25.65
C ARG A 156 -2.10 33.24 25.36
N LYS A 157 -3.04 32.37 25.72
CA LYS A 157 -4.49 32.59 25.50
C LYS A 157 -5.19 33.35 26.63
N ILE A 158 -4.48 33.69 27.72
CA ILE A 158 -5.04 34.51 28.80
C ILE A 158 -4.82 35.99 28.41
N LYS A 159 -5.81 36.59 27.72
CA LYS A 159 -5.98 38.04 27.73
C LYS A 159 -6.94 38.37 28.86
N PHE A 160 -6.42 39.02 29.90
CA PHE A 160 -7.23 39.73 30.88
C PHE A 160 -7.92 40.93 30.22
#